data_AF-A0A523XCW9-F1
#
_entry.id   AF-A0A523XCW9-F1
#
_cell.length_a   1.000
_cell.length_b   1.000
_cell.length_c   1.000
_cell.angle_alpha   90.00
_cell.angle_beta   90.00
_cell.angle_gamma   90.00
#
_symmetry.space_group_name_H-M   'P 1'
#
loop_
_entity.id
_entity.type
_entity.pdbx_description
1 polymer ?
#
loop_
_entity_poly.entity_id
_entity_poly.type
_entity_poly.pdbx_seq_one_letter_code
_entity_poly.pdbx_strand_id
1 'polypeptide(L)'
;MAHEYSEEIKGLIYSHWLPRIMAGVLQGVRELPPEHRDHVMMRMSQACATMAVWAVGIKPEMTYDELVKHLTGLEPPMGPRTIERVGDVVHSAYRCSVGEDGKPICQCPVVMLGMVEPFPELCSCGANMTAKYFEAIGMATAKSELMGSPLTTGEPFCRYVVYLKSPQFTTPEREG
;
A
#
# COMPACT_ATOMS: atom_id res chain seq x y z
N MET A 1 10.52 4.96 -33.25
CA MET A 1 9.19 4.31 -33.18
C MET A 1 9.38 3.01 -32.42
N ALA A 2 8.57 2.73 -31.40
CA ALA A 2 8.61 1.42 -30.76
C ALA A 2 8.14 0.39 -31.80
N HIS A 3 8.93 -0.67 -32.01
CA HIS A 3 8.46 -1.78 -32.83
C HIS A 3 7.25 -2.42 -32.12
N GLU A 4 6.14 -2.56 -32.83
CA GLU A 4 4.99 -3.29 -32.29
C GLU A 4 5.32 -4.78 -32.22
N TYR A 5 5.51 -5.26 -31.00
CA TYR A 5 5.64 -6.69 -30.70
C TYR A 5 4.27 -7.36 -30.76
N SER A 6 4.24 -8.65 -31.09
CA SER A 6 3.00 -9.45 -31.00
C SER A 6 2.50 -9.52 -29.55
N GLU A 7 1.19 -9.73 -29.37
CA GLU A 7 0.58 -9.90 -28.05
C GLU A 7 1.16 -11.09 -27.28
N GLU A 8 1.58 -12.14 -27.99
CA GLU A 8 2.29 -13.28 -27.40
C GLU A 8 3.62 -12.86 -26.77
N ILE A 9 4.43 -12.06 -27.48
CA ILE A 9 5.70 -11.56 -26.97
C ILE A 9 5.46 -10.62 -25.78
N LYS A 10 4.46 -9.72 -25.88
CA LYS A 10 4.08 -8.86 -24.75
C LYS A 10 3.66 -9.70 -23.54
N GLY A 11 2.86 -10.74 -23.75
CA GLY A 11 2.44 -11.68 -22.73
C GLY A 11 3.63 -12.28 -21.98
N LEU A 12 4.61 -12.83 -22.71
CA LEU A 12 5.84 -13.38 -22.13
C LEU A 12 6.66 -12.34 -21.35
N ILE A 13 6.75 -11.11 -21.87
CA ILE A 13 7.44 -10.02 -21.19
C ILE A 13 6.76 -9.71 -19.85
N TYR A 14 5.44 -9.56 -19.83
CA TYR A 14 4.69 -9.24 -18.61
C TYR A 14 4.64 -10.38 -17.60
N SER A 15 4.47 -11.63 -18.04
CA SER A 15 4.29 -12.78 -17.15
C SER A 15 5.59 -13.43 -16.67
N HIS A 16 6.70 -13.29 -17.41
CA HIS A 16 7.95 -13.98 -17.08
C HIS A 16 9.15 -13.07 -16.96
N TRP A 17 9.35 -12.15 -17.91
CA TRP A 17 10.59 -11.35 -17.95
C TRP A 17 10.57 -10.24 -16.90
N LEU A 18 9.51 -9.43 -16.86
CA LEU A 18 9.38 -8.34 -15.89
C LEU A 18 9.44 -8.84 -14.44
N PRO A 19 8.74 -9.92 -14.03
CA PRO A 19 8.90 -10.48 -12.69
C PRO A 19 10.34 -10.83 -12.34
N ARG A 20 11.08 -11.48 -13.24
CA ARG A 20 12.48 -11.86 -13.01
C ARG A 20 13.43 -10.66 -12.98
N ILE A 21 13.21 -9.67 -13.85
CA ILE A 21 13.99 -8.41 -13.83
C ILE A 21 13.76 -7.70 -12.51
N MET A 22 12.50 -7.56 -12.09
CA MET A 22 12.15 -6.93 -10.82
C MET A 22 12.68 -7.69 -9.61
N ALA A 23 12.69 -9.03 -9.66
CA ALA A 23 13.33 -9.87 -8.63
C ALA A 23 14.79 -9.50 -8.44
N GLY A 24 15.57 -9.45 -9.53
CA GLY A 24 16.99 -9.08 -9.50
C GLY A 24 17.22 -7.64 -9.03
N VAL A 25 16.38 -6.69 -9.47
CA VAL A 25 16.43 -5.30 -8.99
C VAL A 25 16.19 -5.23 -7.48
N LEU A 26 15.14 -5.88 -6.98
CA LEU A 26 14.81 -5.88 -5.55
C LEU A 26 15.85 -6.58 -4.71
N GLN A 27 16.48 -7.64 -5.23
CA GLN A 27 17.63 -8.25 -4.59
C GLN A 27 18.79 -7.26 -4.45
N GLY A 28 19.16 -6.56 -5.52
CA GLY A 28 20.20 -5.52 -5.46
C GLY A 28 19.85 -4.39 -4.50
N VAL A 29 18.57 -3.99 -4.43
CA VAL A 29 18.10 -2.98 -3.45
C VAL A 29 18.33 -3.45 -2.01
N ARG A 30 18.13 -4.74 -1.71
CA ARG A 30 18.35 -5.30 -0.36
C ARG A 30 19.82 -5.29 0.06
N GLU A 31 20.74 -5.27 -0.88
CA GLU A 31 22.18 -5.24 -0.63
C GLU A 31 22.71 -3.82 -0.40
N LEU A 32 21.89 -2.79 -0.64
CA LEU A 32 22.26 -1.40 -0.39
C LEU A 32 22.39 -1.09 1.11
N PRO A 33 23.21 -0.08 1.48
CA PRO A 33 23.17 0.49 2.82
C PRO A 33 21.74 0.90 3.23
N PRO A 34 21.35 0.75 4.51
CA PRO A 34 19.97 0.94 4.97
C PRO A 34 19.34 2.25 4.52
N GLU A 35 20.05 3.37 4.62
CA GLU A 35 19.54 4.68 4.20
C GLU A 35 19.15 4.73 2.72
N HIS A 36 19.98 4.15 1.84
CA HIS A 36 19.73 4.12 0.40
C HIS A 36 18.63 3.12 0.03
N ARG A 37 18.65 1.94 0.66
CA ARG A 37 17.58 0.94 0.51
C ARG A 37 16.24 1.55 0.90
N ASP A 38 16.14 2.14 2.07
CA ASP A 38 14.90 2.68 2.61
C ASP A 38 14.40 3.86 1.75
N HIS A 39 15.31 4.68 1.20
CA HIS A 39 14.95 5.71 0.21
C HIS A 39 14.31 5.12 -1.05
N VAL A 40 14.89 4.07 -1.63
CA VAL A 40 14.33 3.40 -2.82
C VAL A 40 12.98 2.74 -2.49
N MET A 41 12.89 2.04 -1.37
CA MET A 41 11.66 1.40 -0.90
C MET A 41 10.54 2.41 -0.67
N MET A 42 10.85 3.58 -0.12
CA MET A 42 9.89 4.68 0.05
C MET A 42 9.35 5.16 -1.30
N ARG A 43 10.21 5.36 -2.30
CA ARG A 43 9.76 5.76 -3.65
C ARG A 43 8.89 4.69 -4.31
N MET A 44 9.28 3.42 -4.20
CA MET A 44 8.48 2.30 -4.69
C MET A 44 7.11 2.26 -3.99
N SER A 45 7.10 2.46 -2.68
CA SER A 45 5.88 2.53 -1.88
C SER A 45 4.94 3.63 -2.35
N GLN A 46 5.45 4.84 -2.59
CA GLN A 46 4.66 5.97 -3.06
C GLN A 46 4.03 5.70 -4.44
N ALA A 47 4.80 5.14 -5.37
CA ALA A 47 4.29 4.76 -6.68
C ALA A 47 3.18 3.71 -6.59
N CYS A 48 3.39 2.66 -5.78
CA CYS A 48 2.39 1.62 -5.56
C CYS A 48 1.13 2.17 -4.87
N ALA A 49 1.29 3.05 -3.88
CA ALA A 49 0.20 3.60 -3.09
C ALA A 49 -0.76 4.46 -3.94
N THR A 50 -0.22 5.25 -4.88
CA THR A 50 -1.05 5.99 -5.85
C THR A 50 -1.88 5.06 -6.73
N MET A 51 -1.28 3.96 -7.22
CA MET A 51 -2.01 2.98 -8.04
C MET A 51 -3.03 2.18 -7.23
N ALA A 52 -2.74 1.92 -5.95
CA ALA A 52 -3.62 1.15 -5.07
C ALA A 52 -4.99 1.81 -4.89
N VAL A 53 -5.06 3.14 -4.80
CA VAL A 53 -6.33 3.90 -4.73
C VAL A 53 -7.27 3.49 -5.87
N TRP A 54 -6.76 3.48 -7.10
CA TRP A 54 -7.52 3.08 -8.28
C TRP A 54 -7.81 1.58 -8.30
N ALA A 55 -6.83 0.75 -7.94
CA ALA A 55 -6.96 -0.70 -7.97
C ALA A 55 -8.04 -1.20 -7.01
N VAL A 56 -8.21 -0.55 -5.86
CA VAL A 56 -9.28 -0.87 -4.92
C VAL A 56 -10.58 -0.11 -5.19
N GLY A 57 -10.64 0.78 -6.19
CA GLY A 57 -11.87 1.48 -6.58
C GLY A 57 -12.30 2.62 -5.65
N ILE A 58 -11.37 3.25 -4.93
CA ILE A 58 -11.66 4.44 -4.11
C ILE A 58 -11.92 5.62 -5.05
N LYS A 59 -12.96 6.40 -4.73
CA LYS A 59 -13.34 7.59 -5.49
C LYS A 59 -13.19 8.86 -4.63
N PRO A 60 -12.74 9.98 -5.19
CA PRO A 60 -12.51 11.20 -4.41
C PRO A 60 -13.74 11.76 -3.70
N GLU A 61 -14.93 11.50 -4.23
CA GLU A 61 -16.21 11.95 -3.67
C GLU A 61 -16.72 11.10 -2.50
N MET A 62 -16.06 9.97 -2.19
CA MET A 62 -16.44 9.15 -1.04
C MET A 62 -16.27 9.93 0.26
N THR A 63 -17.27 9.84 1.13
CA THR A 63 -17.15 10.23 2.53
C THR A 63 -16.24 9.27 3.30
N TYR A 64 -15.80 9.68 4.49
CA TYR A 64 -15.05 8.79 5.38
C TYR A 64 -15.79 7.47 5.67
N ASP A 65 -17.10 7.54 5.96
CA ASP A 65 -17.89 6.35 6.27
C ASP A 65 -18.06 5.43 5.06
N GLU A 66 -18.21 5.99 3.86
CA GLU A 66 -18.23 5.23 2.61
C GLU A 66 -16.89 4.56 2.34
N LEU A 67 -15.78 5.26 2.54
CA LEU A 67 -14.44 4.70 2.42
C LEU A 67 -14.22 3.55 3.41
N VAL A 68 -14.59 3.73 4.68
CA VAL A 68 -14.47 2.67 5.70
C VAL A 68 -15.30 1.46 5.33
N LYS A 69 -16.57 1.66 4.95
CA LYS A 69 -17.46 0.59 4.51
C LYS A 69 -16.88 -0.15 3.30
N HIS A 70 -16.36 0.60 2.33
CA HIS A 70 -15.74 0.07 1.11
C HIS A 70 -14.51 -0.79 1.44
N LEU A 71 -13.56 -0.25 2.21
CA LEU A 71 -12.33 -0.97 2.61
C LEU A 71 -12.61 -2.21 3.48
N THR A 72 -13.64 -2.16 4.32
CA THR A 72 -14.07 -3.29 5.15
C THR A 72 -14.74 -4.39 4.32
N GLY A 73 -15.40 -4.02 3.22
CA GLY A 73 -16.05 -4.96 2.29
C GLY A 73 -15.15 -5.45 1.15
N LEU A 74 -13.86 -5.09 1.13
CA LEU A 74 -12.92 -5.61 0.14
C LEU A 74 -12.67 -7.11 0.35
N GLU A 75 -12.76 -7.87 -0.73
CA GLU A 75 -12.43 -9.29 -0.74
C GLU A 75 -10.91 -9.53 -0.81
N PRO A 76 -10.45 -10.74 -0.42
CA PRO A 76 -9.10 -11.22 -0.73
C PRO A 76 -8.68 -10.97 -2.19
N PRO A 77 -7.42 -10.58 -2.44
CA PRO A 77 -6.33 -10.39 -1.49
C PRO A 77 -6.23 -8.96 -0.92
N MET A 78 -7.11 -8.03 -1.30
CA MET A 78 -6.99 -6.61 -0.94
C MET A 78 -7.68 -6.22 0.38
N GLY A 79 -8.52 -7.13 0.90
CA GLY A 79 -9.20 -7.01 2.20
C GLY A 79 -9.58 -8.37 2.80
N PRO A 80 -10.44 -8.37 3.83
CA PRO A 80 -11.08 -7.21 4.44
C PRO A 80 -10.11 -6.42 5.33
N ARG A 81 -10.41 -5.13 5.53
CA ARG A 81 -9.70 -4.27 6.48
C ARG A 81 -10.59 -3.91 7.66
N THR A 82 -9.98 -3.71 8.82
CA THR A 82 -10.63 -3.06 9.96
C THR A 82 -10.08 -1.66 10.07
N ILE A 83 -10.96 -0.66 10.18
CA ILE A 83 -10.58 0.74 10.32
C ILE A 83 -11.23 1.32 11.58
N GLU A 84 -10.43 1.90 12.45
CA GLU A 84 -10.88 2.60 13.66
C GLU A 84 -10.26 3.99 13.70
N ARG A 85 -11.03 5.02 14.07
CA ARG A 85 -10.52 6.38 14.19
C ARG A 85 -10.75 6.93 15.59
N VAL A 86 -9.70 7.50 16.16
CA VAL A 86 -9.71 8.20 17.45
C VAL A 86 -9.11 9.59 17.23
N GLY A 87 -9.97 10.60 17.16
CA GLY A 87 -9.55 11.97 16.83
C GLY A 87 -8.89 12.06 15.46
N ASP A 88 -7.64 12.52 15.41
CA ASP A 88 -6.83 12.64 14.20
C ASP A 88 -5.96 11.41 13.91
N VAL A 89 -6.21 10.29 14.60
CA VAL A 89 -5.46 9.05 14.42
C VAL A 89 -6.38 7.96 13.86
N VAL A 90 -5.96 7.35 12.76
CA VAL A 90 -6.65 6.22 12.12
C VAL A 90 -5.81 4.96 12.26
N HIS A 91 -6.39 3.93 12.87
CA HIS A 91 -5.84 2.59 12.96
C HIS A 91 -6.42 1.74 11.84
N SER A 92 -5.56 1.06 11.09
CA SER A 92 -5.97 0.12 10.04
C SER A 92 -5.33 -1.23 10.30
N ALA A 93 -6.14 -2.29 10.31
CA ALA A 93 -5.67 -3.66 10.28
C ALA A 93 -6.04 -4.30 8.94
N TYR A 94 -5.06 -4.87 8.26
CA TYR A 94 -5.27 -5.73 7.10
C TYR A 94 -5.12 -7.17 7.55
N ARG A 95 -6.23 -7.90 7.59
CA ARG A 95 -6.22 -9.33 7.89
C ARG A 95 -5.83 -10.06 6.61
N CYS A 96 -4.57 -10.48 6.55
CA CYS A 96 -4.06 -11.24 5.42
C CYS A 96 -4.96 -12.43 5.13
N SER A 97 -5.30 -12.64 3.87
CA SER A 97 -5.88 -13.90 3.42
C SER A 97 -4.91 -15.03 3.76
N VAL A 98 -5.40 -16.22 4.07
CA VAL A 98 -4.55 -17.38 4.38
C VAL A 98 -4.50 -18.26 3.15
N GLY A 99 -3.29 -18.59 2.70
CA GLY A 99 -3.08 -19.50 1.58
C GLY A 99 -3.40 -20.94 1.95
N GLU A 100 -3.42 -21.82 0.94
CA GLU A 100 -3.65 -23.27 1.14
C GLU A 100 -2.58 -23.91 2.05
N ASP A 101 -1.39 -23.30 2.12
CA ASP A 101 -0.29 -23.72 3.00
C ASP A 101 -0.44 -23.23 4.46
N GLY A 102 -1.57 -22.58 4.78
CA GLY A 102 -1.86 -22.05 6.11
C GLY A 102 -1.12 -20.75 6.43
N LYS A 103 -0.40 -20.13 5.49
CA LYS A 103 0.37 -18.91 5.73
C LYS A 103 -0.38 -17.64 5.29
N PRO A 104 -0.13 -16.50 5.94
CA PRO A 104 -0.68 -15.22 5.50
C PRO A 104 -0.13 -14.83 4.11
N ILE A 105 -1.04 -14.52 3.19
CA ILE A 105 -0.73 -14.00 1.85
C ILE A 105 -0.44 -12.49 1.96
N CYS A 106 0.71 -12.07 1.45
CA CYS A 106 1.06 -10.67 1.36
C CYS A 106 0.31 -9.99 0.21
N GLN A 107 -0.37 -8.87 0.47
CA GLN A 107 -1.01 -8.05 -0.58
C GLN A 107 -0.03 -7.20 -1.41
N CYS A 108 1.28 -7.29 -1.14
CA CYS A 108 2.26 -6.52 -1.89
C CYS A 108 2.28 -7.01 -3.35
N PRO A 109 2.06 -6.17 -4.37
CA PRO A 109 1.96 -6.64 -5.76
C PRO A 109 3.19 -7.39 -6.25
N VAL A 110 4.39 -6.98 -5.83
CA VAL A 110 5.63 -7.69 -6.20
C VAL A 110 5.75 -9.06 -5.54
N VAL A 111 5.07 -9.28 -4.40
CA VAL A 111 4.98 -10.60 -3.75
C VAL A 111 3.86 -11.42 -4.39
N MET A 112 2.67 -10.85 -4.60
CA MET A 112 1.54 -11.54 -5.23
C MET A 112 1.86 -12.03 -6.64
N LEU A 113 2.69 -11.29 -7.38
CA LEU A 113 3.15 -11.67 -8.72
C LEU A 113 4.36 -12.61 -8.71
N GLY A 114 4.78 -13.10 -7.53
CA GLY A 114 5.90 -14.02 -7.38
C GLY A 114 7.25 -13.41 -7.80
N MET A 115 7.38 -12.08 -7.80
CA MET A 115 8.63 -11.42 -8.16
C MET A 115 9.64 -11.51 -7.00
N VAL A 116 9.17 -11.53 -5.76
CA VAL A 116 10.02 -11.66 -4.58
C VAL A 116 9.29 -12.33 -3.43
N GLU A 117 10.02 -13.06 -2.61
CA GLU A 117 9.52 -13.52 -1.31
C GLU A 117 9.23 -12.31 -0.40
N PRO A 118 8.22 -12.37 0.48
CA PRO A 118 7.94 -11.28 1.39
C PRO A 118 9.12 -11.03 2.36
N PHE A 119 9.49 -9.76 2.57
CA PHE A 119 10.53 -9.35 3.50
C PHE A 119 10.13 -8.10 4.31
N PRO A 120 10.69 -7.89 5.52
CA PRO A 120 10.26 -6.85 6.46
C PRO A 120 10.17 -5.44 5.88
N GLU A 121 11.11 -5.05 5.02
CA GLU A 121 11.17 -3.71 4.44
C GLU A 121 10.01 -3.41 3.48
N LEU A 122 9.29 -4.43 2.99
CA LEU A 122 8.05 -4.25 2.22
C LEU A 122 6.86 -3.89 3.10
N CYS A 123 6.85 -4.26 4.39
CA CYS A 123 5.68 -4.10 5.24
C CYS A 123 5.31 -2.64 5.49
N SER A 124 6.31 -1.74 5.53
CA SER A 124 6.08 -0.30 5.69
C SER A 124 5.29 0.31 4.52
N CYS A 125 5.33 -0.31 3.34
CA CYS A 125 4.59 0.16 2.18
C CYS A 125 3.07 0.17 2.42
N GLY A 126 2.58 -0.77 3.24
CA GLY A 126 1.16 -0.84 3.60
C GLY A 126 0.66 0.37 4.38
N ALA A 127 1.51 1.02 5.17
CA ALA A 127 1.17 2.24 5.89
C ALA A 127 0.96 3.42 4.95
N ASN A 128 1.89 3.62 4.01
CA ASN A 128 1.80 4.69 3.00
C ASN A 128 0.61 4.48 2.05
N MET A 129 0.33 3.24 1.67
CA MET A 129 -0.87 2.88 0.91
C MET A 129 -2.15 3.22 1.67
N THR A 130 -2.19 2.89 2.96
CA THR A 130 -3.33 3.23 3.81
C THR A 130 -3.50 4.75 3.93
N ALA A 131 -2.41 5.52 4.08
CA ALA A 131 -2.45 6.97 4.07
C ALA A 131 -3.06 7.51 2.77
N LYS A 132 -2.65 6.99 1.60
CA LYS A 132 -3.17 7.41 0.29
C LYS A 132 -4.67 7.16 0.13
N TYR A 133 -5.24 6.16 0.78
CA TYR A 133 -6.69 5.93 0.76
C TYR A 133 -7.46 7.09 1.39
N PHE A 134 -6.96 7.64 2.49
CA PHE A 134 -7.57 8.79 3.16
C PHE A 134 -7.29 10.10 2.40
N GLU A 135 -6.07 10.26 1.86
CA GLU A 135 -5.74 11.43 1.03
C GLU A 135 -6.60 11.50 -0.23
N ALA A 136 -6.96 10.35 -0.82
CA ALA A 136 -7.80 10.29 -2.00
C ALA A 136 -9.18 10.93 -1.78
N ILE A 137 -9.71 10.89 -0.56
CA ILE A 137 -10.99 11.53 -0.19
C ILE A 137 -10.81 12.91 0.47
N GLY A 138 -9.65 13.55 0.27
CA GLY A 138 -9.36 14.90 0.76
C GLY A 138 -8.88 14.99 2.20
N MET A 139 -8.63 13.86 2.89
CA MET A 139 -8.11 13.87 4.26
C MET A 139 -6.58 13.92 4.26
N ALA A 140 -6.01 15.10 4.52
CA ALA A 140 -4.56 15.28 4.52
C ALA A 140 -3.88 14.45 5.62
N THR A 141 -2.79 13.75 5.28
CA THR A 141 -2.01 12.95 6.24
C THR A 141 -0.73 13.66 6.66
N ALA A 142 -0.37 13.52 7.94
CA ALA A 142 0.86 14.05 8.52
C ALA A 142 1.98 13.00 8.51
N LYS A 143 1.66 11.77 8.90
CA LYS A 143 2.59 10.62 8.87
C LYS A 143 1.81 9.31 8.88
N SER A 144 2.46 8.21 8.49
CA SER A 144 1.92 6.86 8.62
C SER A 144 3.00 5.88 9.02
N GLU A 145 2.64 4.89 9.84
CA GLU A 145 3.57 3.96 10.47
C GLU A 145 3.05 2.52 10.41
N LEU A 146 3.99 1.58 10.28
CA LEU A 146 3.74 0.16 10.50
C LEU A 146 3.82 -0.11 12.01
N MET A 147 2.73 -0.62 12.59
CA MET A 147 2.68 -0.98 14.01
C MET A 147 3.08 -2.45 14.24
N GLY A 148 2.77 -3.32 13.28
CA GLY A 148 3.02 -4.76 13.41
C GLY A 148 2.66 -5.52 12.13
N SER A 149 3.27 -6.67 11.93
CA SER A 149 2.98 -7.57 10.80
C SER A 149 3.47 -8.99 11.10
N PRO A 150 3.03 -10.00 10.33
CA PRO A 150 3.59 -11.35 10.43
C PRO A 150 5.11 -11.41 10.28
N LEU A 151 5.68 -10.56 9.42
CA LEU A 151 7.11 -10.57 9.13
C LEU A 151 7.95 -9.78 10.14
N THR A 152 7.38 -8.75 10.77
CA THR A 152 8.13 -7.85 11.65
C THR A 152 7.93 -8.13 13.12
N THR A 153 6.72 -8.53 13.52
CA THR A 153 6.35 -8.75 14.93
C THR A 153 5.77 -10.14 15.19
N GLY A 154 5.54 -10.95 14.16
CA GLY A 154 4.91 -12.26 14.28
C GLY A 154 3.39 -12.21 14.47
N GLU A 155 2.78 -11.03 14.34
CA GLU A 155 1.33 -10.88 14.44
C GLU A 155 0.60 -11.57 13.28
N PRO A 156 -0.63 -12.07 13.47
CA PRO A 156 -1.36 -12.76 12.41
C PRO A 156 -1.90 -11.84 11.30
N PHE A 157 -1.72 -10.52 11.42
CA PHE A 157 -2.19 -9.52 10.46
C PHE A 157 -1.28 -8.28 10.49
N CYS A 158 -1.39 -7.45 9.45
CA CYS A 158 -0.65 -6.18 9.41
C CYS A 158 -1.46 -5.07 10.07
N ARG A 159 -0.83 -4.29 10.94
CA ARG A 159 -1.40 -3.10 11.58
C ARG A 159 -0.65 -1.86 11.15
N TYR A 160 -1.40 -0.84 10.79
CA TYR A 160 -0.90 0.46 10.37
C TYR A 160 -1.59 1.56 11.17
N VAL A 161 -0.89 2.68 11.35
CA VAL A 161 -1.49 3.91 11.86
C VAL A 161 -1.26 5.02 10.85
N VAL A 162 -2.29 5.82 10.61
CA VAL A 162 -2.24 7.05 9.83
C VAL A 162 -2.61 8.21 10.74
N TYR A 163 -1.73 9.20 10.81
CA TYR A 163 -1.95 10.42 11.55
C TYR A 163 -2.42 11.48 10.56
N LEU A 164 -3.63 12.00 10.77
CA LEU A 164 -4.23 13.04 9.95
C LEU A 164 -3.70 14.41 10.37
N LYS A 165 -3.65 15.37 9.44
CA LYS A 165 -3.46 16.77 9.79
C LYS A 165 -4.77 17.30 10.37
N SER A 166 -4.70 18.03 11.48
CA SER A 166 -5.87 18.73 12.00
C SER A 166 -6.40 19.72 10.95
N PRO A 167 -7.72 19.93 10.86
CA PRO A 167 -8.29 20.90 9.93
C PRO A 167 -7.67 22.28 10.18
N GLN A 168 -7.06 22.88 9.16
CA GLN A 168 -6.66 24.27 9.25
C GLN A 168 -7.93 25.13 9.22
N PHE A 169 -8.24 25.79 10.34
CA PHE A 169 -9.29 26.81 10.35
C PHE A 169 -8.82 27.98 9.47
N THR A 170 -9.33 28.07 8.25
CA THR A 170 -9.23 29.30 7.47
C THR A 170 -10.20 30.30 8.09
N THR A 171 -9.66 31.25 8.88
CA THR A 171 -10.47 32.37 9.34
C THR A 171 -10.85 33.20 8.12
N PRO A 172 -12.14 33.45 7.84
CA PRO A 172 -12.50 34.31 6.73
C PRO A 172 -11.91 35.70 6.97
N GLU A 173 -11.21 36.24 5.98
CA GLU A 173 -10.78 37.65 6.00
C GLU A 173 -12.02 38.51 6.20
N ARG A 174 -12.04 39.28 7.30
CA ARG A 174 -13.05 40.31 7.49
C ARG A 174 -12.79 41.38 6.43
N GLU A 175 -13.67 41.47 5.45
CA GLU A 175 -13.79 42.67 4.62
C GLU A 175 -14.02 43.86 5.56
N GLY A 176 -13.08 44.80 5.56
CA GLY A 176 -13.13 46.06 6.29
C GLY A 176 -13.64 47.20 5.42
#